data_AF-A0A550H719-F1
#
_entry.id   AF-A0A550H719-F1
#
_cell.length_a   1.000
_cell.length_b   1.000
_cell.length_c   1.000
_cell.angle_alpha   90.00
_cell.angle_beta   90.00
_cell.angle_gamma   90.00
#
_symmetry.space_group_name_H-M   'P 1'
#
loop_
_entity.id
_entity.type
_entity.pdbx_description
1 polymer ?
#
loop_
_entity_poly.entity_id
_entity_poly.type
_entity_poly.pdbx_seq_one_letter_code
_entity_poly.pdbx_strand_id
1 'polypeptide(L)'
;MNQTKVEEFAEKIADNLLNDPQKAKWENSDVSWWLAKLASEVNAISRALNESQTVDVEDMAVNAATLALIIAYLQGKKAVKKKRKRRTRAK
;
A
#
# COMPACT_ATOMS: atom_id res chain seq x y z
N MET A 1 24.08 12.41 7.33
CA MET A 1 23.02 11.77 8.13
C MET A 1 21.72 11.87 7.35
N ASN A 2 21.34 10.86 6.56
CA ASN A 2 20.04 10.79 5.87
C ASN A 2 19.75 9.40 5.30
N GLN A 3 20.79 8.59 5.04
CA GLN A 3 20.64 7.25 4.46
C GLN A 3 19.98 6.26 5.44
N THR A 4 20.38 6.30 6.72
CA THR A 4 19.87 5.40 7.78
C THR A 4 18.36 5.55 8.02
N LYS A 5 17.83 6.77 7.99
CA LYS A 5 16.39 7.02 8.21
C LYS A 5 15.51 6.53 7.05
N VAL A 6 16.03 6.60 5.82
CA VAL A 6 15.31 6.10 4.64
C VAL A 6 15.28 4.58 4.63
N GLU A 7 16.40 3.95 5.02
CA GLU A 7 16.51 2.50 5.16
C GLU A 7 15.56 1.96 6.24
N GLU A 8 15.55 2.56 7.43
CA GLU A 8 14.64 2.20 8.53
C GLU A 8 13.16 2.31 8.10
N PHE A 9 12.78 3.38 7.41
CA PHE A 9 11.41 3.55 6.90
C PHE A 9 11.04 2.47 5.87
N ALA A 10 11.97 2.13 4.97
CA ALA A 10 11.77 1.10 3.97
C ALA A 10 11.68 -0.31 4.60
N GLU A 11 12.46 -0.59 5.64
CA GLU A 11 12.40 -1.84 6.41
C GLU A 11 11.03 -2.02 7.07
N LYS A 12 10.52 -0.98 7.74
CA LYS A 12 9.16 -1.02 8.34
C LYS A 12 8.08 -1.32 7.29
N ILE A 13 8.17 -0.74 6.09
CA ILE A 13 7.24 -1.05 4.99
C ILE A 13 7.37 -2.51 4.56
N ALA A 14 8.61 -2.99 4.39
CA ALA A 14 8.87 -4.37 3.99
C ALA A 14 8.30 -5.35 5.02
N ASP A 15 8.48 -5.09 6.31
CA ASP A 15 7.95 -5.89 7.41
C ASP A 15 6.42 -5.90 7.40
N ASN A 16 5.77 -4.75 7.20
CA ASN A 16 4.31 -4.69 7.06
C ASN A 16 3.81 -5.51 5.87
N LEU A 17 4.50 -5.45 4.72
CA LEU A 17 4.15 -6.25 3.54
C LEU A 17 4.44 -7.75 3.73
N LEU A 18 5.44 -8.11 4.53
CA LEU A 18 5.78 -9.49 4.84
C LEU A 18 4.75 -10.12 5.77
N ASN A 19 4.32 -9.36 6.78
CA ASN A 19 3.48 -9.82 7.87
C ASN A 19 1.99 -9.45 7.73
N ASP A 20 1.56 -8.87 6.61
CA ASP A 20 0.15 -8.56 6.37
C ASP A 20 -0.70 -9.85 6.47
N PRO A 21 -1.67 -9.92 7.40
CA PRO A 21 -2.49 -11.12 7.63
C PRO A 21 -3.39 -11.48 6.44
N GLN A 22 -3.66 -10.52 5.56
CA GLN A 22 -4.44 -10.69 4.34
C GLN A 22 -3.57 -10.91 3.10
N LYS A 23 -2.24 -11.01 3.24
CA LYS A 23 -1.31 -11.20 2.12
C LYS A 23 -1.69 -12.33 1.18
N ALA A 24 -2.08 -13.49 1.73
CA ALA A 24 -2.53 -14.63 0.95
C ALA A 24 -3.80 -14.35 0.11
N LYS A 25 -4.59 -13.35 0.49
CA LYS A 25 -5.86 -12.98 -0.14
C LYS A 25 -5.79 -11.73 -1.00
N TRP A 26 -4.65 -11.02 -1.02
CA TRP A 26 -4.49 -9.78 -1.80
C TRP A 26 -4.98 -9.95 -3.25
N GLU A 27 -4.58 -11.02 -3.94
CA GLU A 27 -4.92 -11.22 -5.35
C GLU A 27 -6.41 -11.32 -5.66
N ASN A 28 -7.21 -11.73 -4.66
CA ASN A 28 -8.65 -11.92 -4.79
C ASN A 28 -9.46 -10.79 -4.14
N SER A 29 -8.79 -9.85 -3.49
CA SER A 29 -9.42 -8.72 -2.82
C SER A 29 -9.80 -7.61 -3.80
N ASP A 30 -10.88 -6.89 -3.48
CA ASP A 30 -11.30 -5.75 -4.28
C ASP A 30 -10.34 -4.56 -4.06
N VAL A 31 -9.88 -3.98 -5.17
CA VAL A 31 -8.97 -2.83 -5.13
C VAL A 31 -9.66 -1.60 -4.51
N SER A 32 -10.99 -1.47 -4.68
CA SER A 32 -11.76 -0.38 -4.08
C SER A 32 -11.69 -0.38 -2.55
N TRP A 33 -11.62 -1.57 -1.94
CA TRP A 33 -11.48 -1.72 -0.50
C TRP A 33 -10.12 -1.19 0.00
N TRP A 34 -9.03 -1.52 -0.70
CA TRP A 34 -7.69 -1.01 -0.37
C TRP A 34 -7.58 0.50 -0.59
N LEU A 35 -8.19 1.03 -1.65
CA LEU A 35 -8.25 2.47 -1.90
C LEU A 35 -8.99 3.21 -0.78
N ALA A 36 -10.10 2.66 -0.29
CA ALA A 36 -10.82 3.22 0.85
C ALA A 36 -9.97 3.22 2.13
N LYS A 37 -9.22 2.14 2.39
CA LYS A 37 -8.27 2.06 3.51
C LYS A 37 -7.17 3.10 3.39
N LEU A 38 -6.56 3.26 2.22
CA LEU A 38 -5.54 4.28 1.97
C LEU A 38 -6.09 5.69 2.19
N ALA A 39 -7.29 6.00 1.68
CA ALA A 39 -7.91 7.30 1.86
C ALA A 39 -8.19 7.60 3.35
N SER A 40 -8.64 6.59 4.10
CA SER A 40 -8.82 6.71 5.55
C SER A 40 -7.51 7.02 6.28
N GLU A 41 -6.43 6.35 5.92
CA GLU A 41 -5.10 6.56 6.54
C GLU A 41 -4.57 7.97 6.25
N VAL A 42 -4.65 8.42 4.99
CA VAL A 42 -4.23 9.78 4.59
C VAL A 42 -5.04 10.85 5.33
N ASN A 43 -6.35 10.65 5.50
CA ASN A 43 -7.18 11.57 6.28
C ASN A 43 -6.77 11.60 7.76
N ALA A 44 -6.43 10.44 8.33
CA ALA A 44 -5.97 10.35 9.71
C ALA A 44 -4.63 11.07 9.90
N ILE A 45 -3.68 10.90 8.97
CA ILE A 45 -2.41 11.65 8.95
C ILE A 45 -2.67 13.15 8.88
N SER A 46 -3.55 13.59 7.97
CA SER A 46 -3.88 15.00 7.82
C SER A 46 -4.45 15.60 9.10
N ARG A 47 -5.28 14.86 9.85
CA ARG A 47 -5.81 15.30 11.14
C ARG A 47 -4.73 15.38 12.20
N ALA A 48 -3.89 14.34 12.31
CA ALA A 48 -2.79 14.29 13.28
C ALA A 48 -1.84 15.49 13.13
N LEU A 49 -1.50 15.84 11.88
CA LEU A 49 -0.64 16.99 11.58
C LEU A 49 -1.28 18.34 11.94
N ASN A 50 -2.60 18.47 11.81
CA ASN A 50 -3.32 19.73 12.06
C ASN A 50 -3.69 19.93 13.54
N GLU A 51 -3.94 18.85 14.27
CA GLU A 51 -4.47 18.90 15.64
C GLU A 51 -3.37 18.87 16.72
N SER A 52 -2.08 18.90 16.33
CA SER A 52 -0.92 18.88 17.26
C SER A 52 -0.98 17.74 18.28
N GLN A 53 -1.60 16.62 17.92
CA GLN A 53 -1.62 15.44 18.78
C GLN A 53 -0.24 14.76 18.76
N THR A 54 0.18 14.18 19.88
CA THR A 54 1.35 13.30 19.98
C THR A 54 1.04 11.95 19.36
N VAL A 55 0.77 11.92 18.06
CA VAL A 55 0.54 10.70 17.28
C VAL A 55 1.77 10.43 16.43
N ASP A 56 2.14 9.15 16.31
CA ASP A 56 3.26 8.74 15.47
C ASP A 56 2.88 8.83 13.98
N VAL A 57 3.06 10.03 13.42
CA VAL A 57 2.79 10.32 12.00
C VAL A 57 3.70 9.49 11.09
N GLU A 58 4.88 9.08 11.55
CA GLU A 58 5.81 8.28 10.76
C GLU A 58 5.24 6.88 10.52
N ASP A 59 4.77 6.21 11.57
CA ASP A 59 4.16 4.88 11.46
C ASP A 59 2.87 4.91 10.62
N MET A 60 2.08 5.98 10.70
CA MET A 60 0.93 6.16 9.82
C MET A 60 1.36 6.32 8.34
N ALA A 61 2.45 7.04 8.09
CA ALA A 61 3.01 7.18 6.74
C ALA A 61 3.55 5.83 6.20
N VAL A 62 4.17 5.00 7.05
CA VAL A 62 4.56 3.61 6.72
C VAL A 62 3.34 2.80 6.30
N ASN A 63 2.24 2.88 7.05
CA ASN A 63 1.00 2.17 6.72
C ASN A 63 0.41 2.63 5.38
N ALA A 64 0.36 3.95 5.15
CA ALA A 64 -0.11 4.51 3.88
C ALA A 64 0.76 4.04 2.70
N ALA A 65 2.08 4.04 2.85
CA ALA A 65 3.00 3.55 1.82
C ALA A 65 2.81 2.04 1.55
N THR A 66 2.62 1.24 2.60
CA THR A 66 2.30 -0.19 2.50
C THR A 66 1.04 -0.41 1.67
N LEU A 67 -0.05 0.29 1.99
CA LEU A 67 -1.33 0.20 1.27
C LEU A 67 -1.18 0.59 -0.21
N ALA A 68 -0.42 1.66 -0.49
CA ALA A 68 -0.16 2.12 -1.86
C ALA A 68 0.59 1.05 -2.68
N LEU A 69 1.58 0.37 -2.10
CA LEU A 69 2.32 -0.71 -2.76
C LEU A 69 1.44 -1.94 -3.04
N ILE A 70 0.54 -2.29 -2.12
CA ILE A 70 -0.44 -3.37 -2.34
C ILE A 70 -1.34 -3.00 -3.53
N ILE A 71 -1.87 -1.78 -3.58
CA ILE A 71 -2.71 -1.32 -4.69
C ILE A 71 -1.95 -1.38 -6.02
N ALA A 72 -0.71 -0.91 -6.05
CA ALA A 72 0.14 -0.94 -7.24
C ALA A 72 0.36 -2.38 -7.75
N TYR A 73 0.64 -3.31 -6.83
CA TYR A 73 0.78 -4.72 -7.15
C TYR A 73 -0.49 -5.32 -7.76
N LEU A 74 -1.66 -5.05 -7.18
CA LEU A 74 -2.95 -5.55 -7.66
C LEU A 74 -3.29 -4.99 -9.05
N GLN A 75 -3.06 -3.71 -9.28
CA GLN A 75 -3.29 -3.06 -10.58
C GLN A 75 -2.34 -3.58 -11.66
N GLY A 76 -1.05 -3.76 -11.32
CA GLY A 76 -0.06 -4.37 -12.20
C GLY A 76 -0.48 -5.76 -12.66
N LYS A 77 -0.89 -6.63 -11.72
CA LYS A 77 -1.38 -7.98 -12.06
C LYS A 77 -2.62 -7.97 -12.95
N LYS A 78 -3.60 -7.08 -12.70
CA LYS A 78 -4.79 -6.93 -13.55
C LYS A 78 -4.40 -6.55 -14.99
N ALA A 79 -3.45 -5.63 -15.15
CA ALA A 79 -2.95 -5.23 -16.46
C ALA A 79 -2.28 -6.38 -17.22
N VAL A 80 -1.47 -7.21 -16.54
CA VAL A 80 -0.83 -8.40 -17.14
C VAL A 80 -1.88 -9.44 -17.57
N LYS A 81 -2.86 -9.76 -16.72
CA LYS A 81 -3.95 -10.71 -17.05
C LYS A 81 -4.74 -10.24 -18.28
N LYS A 82 -5.03 -8.93 -18.39
CA LYS A 82 -5.73 -8.33 -19.55
C LYS A 82 -4.92 -8.46 -20.85
N LYS A 83 -3.59 -8.23 -20.80
CA LYS A 83 -2.70 -8.42 -21.96
C LYS A 83 -2.68 -9.87 -22.43
N ARG A 84 -2.63 -10.85 -21.52
CA ARG A 84 -2.63 -12.29 -21.87
C ARG A 84 -3.91 -12.73 -22.58
N LYS A 85 -5.09 -12.29 -22.10
CA LYS A 85 -6.39 -12.61 -22.73
C LYS A 85 -6.54 -12.04 -24.15
N ARG A 86 -5.95 -10.88 -24.44
CA ARG A 86 -5.98 -10.30 -25.79
C ARG A 86 -5.14 -11.11 -26.79
N ARG A 87 -3.98 -11.62 -26.36
CA ARG A 87 -3.10 -12.43 -27.21
C ARG A 87 -3.69 -13.79 -27.58
N THR A 88 -4.51 -14.39 -26.72
CA THR A 88 -5.17 -15.68 -27.01
C THR A 88 -6.42 -15.57 -27.87
N ARG A 89 -7.02 -14.38 -27.98
CA ARG A 89 -8.20 -14.13 -28.86
C ARG A 89 -7.83 -13.67 -30.27
N ALA A 90 -6.57 -13.28 -30.48
CA ALA A 90 -6.04 -12.85 -31.77
C ALA A 90 -5.32 -13.98 -32.54
N LYS A 91 -5.31 -15.19 -31.98
CA LYS A 91 -4.93 -16.44 -32.65
C LYS A 91 -6.20 -17.22 -32.93
#